data_AF-A0A3N1HTI9-F1
#
_entry.id   AF-A0A3N1HTI9-F1
#
_cell.length_a   1.000
_cell.length_b   1.000
_cell.length_c   1.000
_cell.angle_alpha   90.00
_cell.angle_beta   90.00
_cell.angle_gamma   90.00
#
_symmetry.space_group_name_H-M   'P 1'
#
loop_
_entity.id
_entity.type
_entity.pdbx_description
1 polymer ?
#
loop_
_entity_poly.entity_id
_entity_poly.type
_entity_poly.pdbx_seq_one_letter_code
_entity_poly.pdbx_strand_id
1 'polypeptide(L)'
;MSRPPGPQDDLPDRPGRDGLPPARPRRRPRDGEGTPAQRRRAARERSTLLPGGVDEVARQRRHQAGERLRRQARRAWIGDGLAIGIDIGGTKVAAGVVDAEGRVVARARRETPTRSPQAVEDLIADLVEELSARHDVVSVGIGAAGFVDATRSTVLFSPHLAWRDEPLREAVELRVRERLGRRVGRRTLVENDANAAAWAEYRFGAGRGEPHLVVITLGTGIGGAVVRDGRLQRGRYGIAGEFGHMVLVPGGHRCECGNRGCWEQYASGNSLGRDGRELARGGSPFGHALLAGAGGDAEAVRGPVVTAAARAGDPAAVEIMEDTGRWLGTGLANLAAALDPGTFVIGGGVSEAGELLLGPAREEMRRTLTGRGHRPEAEVVLARLGPDAGLVGAADLSRGWG
;
A
#
# COMPACT_ATOMS: atom_id res chain seq x y z
N MET A 1 -55.11 12.03 34.48
CA MET A 1 -53.67 12.38 34.52
C MET A 1 -53.38 13.33 33.39
N SER A 2 -52.98 14.55 33.74
CA SER A 2 -53.04 15.76 32.94
C SER A 2 -51.82 15.91 32.02
N ARG A 3 -52.04 16.41 30.80
CA ARG A 3 -51.00 16.88 29.87
C ARG A 3 -50.40 18.21 30.36
N PRO A 4 -49.08 18.44 30.27
CA PRO A 4 -48.49 19.76 30.46
C PRO A 4 -48.45 20.56 29.12
N PRO A 5 -48.55 21.91 29.18
CA PRO A 5 -48.46 22.78 28.01
C PRO A 5 -47.00 23.20 27.72
N GLY A 6 -46.70 23.49 26.44
CA GLY A 6 -45.42 24.04 26.00
C GLY A 6 -45.36 25.58 26.12
N PRO A 7 -44.18 26.20 26.17
CA PRO A 7 -44.05 27.65 26.28
C PRO A 7 -44.02 28.35 24.91
N GLN A 8 -44.61 29.54 24.90
CA GLN A 8 -44.81 30.47 23.79
C GLN A 8 -43.61 31.43 23.60
N ASP A 9 -43.47 31.89 22.36
CA ASP A 9 -42.55 32.94 21.90
C ASP A 9 -43.00 34.34 22.35
N ASP A 10 -42.09 35.14 22.89
CA ASP A 10 -42.27 36.57 23.16
C ASP A 10 -41.28 37.42 22.32
N LEU A 11 -41.82 38.17 21.37
CA LEU A 11 -41.20 39.33 20.73
C LEU A 11 -41.81 40.62 21.31
N PRO A 12 -41.02 41.67 21.58
CA PRO A 12 -41.58 43.00 21.72
C PRO A 12 -41.20 43.95 20.57
N ASP A 13 -42.18 44.80 20.31
CA ASP A 13 -42.37 45.74 19.21
C ASP A 13 -41.53 47.03 19.35
N ARG A 14 -41.30 47.72 18.22
CA ARG A 14 -40.72 49.08 18.17
C ARG A 14 -41.81 50.14 18.40
N PRO A 15 -41.46 51.37 18.81
CA PRO A 15 -41.59 52.48 17.84
C PRO A 15 -40.62 53.67 18.06
N GLY A 16 -40.51 54.53 17.03
CA GLY A 16 -40.01 55.91 17.16
C GLY A 16 -39.18 56.39 15.97
N ARG A 17 -39.82 57.02 14.98
CA ARG A 17 -39.20 57.89 13.96
C ARG A 17 -39.74 59.29 14.16
N ASP A 18 -38.84 60.28 14.18
CA ASP A 18 -38.98 61.70 13.79
C ASP A 18 -37.61 62.32 14.17
N GLY A 19 -36.90 63.15 13.42
CA GLY A 19 -37.00 63.77 12.11
C GLY A 19 -35.76 64.69 11.99
N LEU A 20 -35.30 65.00 10.76
CA LEU A 20 -34.72 66.29 10.33
C LEU A 20 -33.93 66.13 9.00
N PRO A 21 -34.26 66.93 7.96
CA PRO A 21 -33.45 67.19 6.77
C PRO A 21 -32.76 68.58 6.88
N PRO A 22 -32.11 69.15 5.84
CA PRO A 22 -31.28 68.60 4.76
C PRO A 22 -29.88 69.27 4.72
N ALA A 23 -28.90 68.67 4.00
CA ALA A 23 -27.68 69.38 3.61
C ALA A 23 -27.36 69.22 2.10
N ARG A 24 -27.02 70.36 1.50
CA ARG A 24 -26.71 70.68 0.10
C ARG A 24 -25.46 69.95 -0.46
N PRO A 25 -25.20 69.99 -1.79
CA PRO A 25 -24.60 68.89 -2.55
C PRO A 25 -23.07 68.84 -2.43
N ARG A 26 -22.52 67.63 -2.39
CA ARG A 26 -21.08 67.39 -2.58
C ARG A 26 -20.82 66.52 -3.81
N ARG A 27 -19.75 66.91 -4.49
CA ARG A 27 -19.30 66.54 -5.85
C ARG A 27 -19.09 65.03 -6.03
N ARG A 28 -19.29 64.55 -7.25
CA ARG A 28 -18.88 63.19 -7.70
C ARG A 28 -17.38 62.96 -7.41
N PRO A 29 -16.98 61.87 -6.74
CA PRO A 29 -15.58 61.45 -6.73
C PRO A 29 -15.21 60.82 -8.08
N ARG A 30 -13.99 61.12 -8.53
CA ARG A 30 -13.31 60.43 -9.63
C ARG A 30 -13.06 58.97 -9.23
N ASP A 31 -13.04 58.09 -10.22
CA ASP A 31 -12.73 56.68 -10.10
C ASP A 31 -11.41 56.44 -9.34
N GLY A 32 -11.40 55.60 -8.29
CA GLY A 32 -10.13 55.16 -7.69
C GLY A 32 -10.11 54.60 -6.27
N GLU A 33 -11.10 54.88 -5.40
CA GLU A 33 -10.94 54.54 -3.97
C GLU A 33 -12.16 53.81 -3.37
N GLY A 34 -12.20 52.49 -3.55
CA GLY A 34 -13.08 51.59 -2.81
C GLY A 34 -12.39 50.95 -1.61
N THR A 35 -13.11 50.75 -0.51
CA THR A 35 -12.63 49.99 0.66
C THR A 35 -12.31 48.52 0.29
N PRO A 36 -11.48 47.80 1.08
CA PRO A 36 -11.15 46.39 0.81
C PRO A 36 -12.37 45.47 0.66
N ALA A 37 -13.48 45.78 1.32
CA ALA A 37 -14.75 45.07 1.20
C ALA A 37 -15.43 45.28 -0.16
N GLN A 38 -15.37 46.49 -0.72
CA GLN A 38 -15.93 46.83 -2.03
C GLN A 38 -15.12 46.23 -3.19
N ARG A 39 -13.78 46.12 -3.03
CA ARG A 39 -12.91 45.42 -4.01
C ARG A 39 -13.17 43.91 -4.06
N ARG A 40 -13.50 43.28 -2.91
CA ARG A 40 -13.87 41.86 -2.84
C ARG A 40 -15.22 41.53 -3.50
N ARG A 41 -16.17 42.46 -3.48
CA ARG A 41 -17.48 42.28 -4.14
C ARG A 41 -17.37 42.43 -5.66
N ALA A 42 -16.61 43.42 -6.14
CA ALA A 42 -16.33 43.60 -7.57
C ALA A 42 -15.47 42.46 -8.17
N ALA A 43 -14.59 41.83 -7.37
CA ALA A 43 -13.84 40.65 -7.79
C ALA A 43 -14.70 39.37 -7.85
N ARG A 44 -15.72 39.24 -6.98
CA ARG A 44 -16.70 38.14 -7.04
C ARG A 44 -17.67 38.28 -8.21
N GLU A 45 -18.06 39.50 -8.57
CA GLU A 45 -18.98 39.76 -9.70
C GLU A 45 -18.30 39.69 -11.08
N ARG A 46 -16.96 39.82 -11.16
CA ARG A 46 -16.19 39.54 -12.40
C ARG A 46 -15.85 38.06 -12.61
N SER A 47 -16.04 37.22 -11.59
CA SER A 47 -15.74 35.78 -11.64
C SER A 47 -16.84 34.93 -12.30
N THR A 48 -18.01 35.51 -12.61
CA THR A 48 -19.18 34.77 -13.12
C THR A 48 -19.40 34.91 -14.64
N LEU A 49 -18.43 35.47 -15.39
CA LEU A 49 -18.57 35.67 -16.85
C LEU A 49 -17.32 35.29 -17.67
N LEU A 50 -16.49 34.35 -17.20
CA LEU A 50 -15.41 33.78 -18.02
C LEU A 50 -15.58 32.26 -18.19
N PRO A 51 -15.40 31.71 -19.41
CA PRO A 51 -15.57 30.29 -19.67
C PRO A 51 -14.52 29.47 -18.90
N GLY A 52 -14.97 28.41 -18.22
CA GLY A 52 -14.23 27.61 -17.23
C GLY A 52 -12.99 26.83 -17.71
N GLY A 53 -12.45 27.10 -18.90
CA GLY A 53 -11.28 26.39 -19.42
C GLY A 53 -9.93 26.96 -18.96
N VAL A 54 -9.85 28.26 -18.67
CA VAL A 54 -8.54 28.93 -18.40
C VAL A 54 -8.00 28.64 -17.00
N ASP A 55 -8.89 28.51 -16.02
CA ASP A 55 -8.52 28.19 -14.63
C ASP A 55 -8.16 26.71 -14.44
N GLU A 56 -8.70 25.81 -15.26
CA GLU A 56 -8.37 24.38 -15.22
C GLU A 56 -6.99 24.12 -15.85
N VAL A 57 -6.70 24.74 -16.99
CA VAL A 57 -5.36 24.68 -17.62
C VAL A 57 -4.30 25.33 -16.72
N ALA A 58 -4.62 26.44 -16.05
CA ALA A 58 -3.70 27.07 -15.10
C ALA A 58 -3.50 26.25 -13.81
N ARG A 59 -4.51 25.48 -13.38
CA ARG A 59 -4.39 24.51 -12.28
C ARG A 59 -3.56 23.29 -12.67
N GLN A 60 -3.81 22.71 -13.85
CA GLN A 60 -3.01 21.61 -14.40
C GLN A 60 -1.55 22.00 -14.60
N ARG A 61 -1.27 23.20 -15.14
CA ARG A 61 0.12 23.68 -15.29
C ARG A 61 0.83 23.90 -13.97
N ARG A 62 0.13 24.40 -12.94
CA ARG A 62 0.68 24.54 -11.58
C ARG A 62 0.91 23.19 -10.90
N HIS A 63 0.00 22.22 -11.12
CA HIS A 63 0.17 20.84 -10.66
C HIS A 63 1.40 20.19 -11.33
N GLN A 64 1.50 20.23 -12.66
CA GLN A 64 2.61 19.67 -13.42
C GLN A 64 3.96 20.34 -13.08
N ALA A 65 3.98 21.66 -12.87
CA ALA A 65 5.17 22.37 -12.41
C ALA A 65 5.57 21.97 -10.99
N GLY A 66 4.59 21.82 -10.09
CA GLY A 66 4.80 21.30 -8.74
C GLY A 66 5.32 19.86 -8.73
N GLU A 67 4.80 19.00 -9.59
CA GLU A 67 5.28 17.62 -9.78
C GLU A 67 6.69 17.57 -10.36
N ARG A 68 7.01 18.42 -11.33
CA ARG A 68 8.38 18.55 -11.87
C ARG A 68 9.36 18.99 -10.80
N LEU A 69 9.04 20.02 -10.02
CA LEU A 69 9.89 20.52 -8.94
C LEU A 69 10.03 19.48 -7.82
N ARG A 70 8.96 18.77 -7.45
CA ARG A 70 9.01 17.65 -6.50
C ARG A 70 9.82 16.48 -7.03
N ARG A 71 9.73 16.15 -8.33
CA ARG A 71 10.59 15.15 -8.99
C ARG A 71 12.05 15.56 -8.99
N GLN A 72 12.35 16.83 -9.25
CA GLN A 72 13.71 17.36 -9.27
C GLN A 72 14.31 17.40 -7.86
N ALA A 73 13.55 17.86 -6.87
CA ALA A 73 13.94 17.81 -5.47
C ALA A 73 14.09 16.38 -4.94
N ARG A 74 13.22 15.44 -5.38
CA ARG A 74 13.33 14.01 -5.03
C ARG A 74 14.51 13.32 -5.72
N ARG A 75 14.83 13.66 -6.97
CA ARG A 75 16.06 13.22 -7.64
C ARG A 75 17.31 13.73 -6.94
N ALA A 76 17.27 14.95 -6.41
CA ALA A 76 18.36 15.48 -5.58
C ALA A 76 18.47 14.78 -4.20
N TRP A 77 17.43 14.04 -3.76
CA TRP A 77 17.38 13.31 -2.48
C TRP A 77 17.78 11.83 -2.58
N ILE A 78 17.76 11.22 -3.76
CA ILE A 78 18.06 9.79 -3.98
C ILE A 78 19.33 9.74 -4.83
N GLY A 79 20.46 9.32 -4.24
CA GLY A 79 21.72 9.25 -4.99
C GLY A 79 21.64 8.30 -6.21
N ASP A 80 22.29 8.67 -7.30
CA ASP A 80 22.24 7.96 -8.61
C ASP A 80 23.10 6.65 -8.67
N GLY A 81 23.60 6.15 -7.53
CA GLY A 81 24.47 4.95 -7.50
C GLY A 81 23.74 3.65 -7.81
N LEU A 82 24.41 2.48 -7.75
CA LEU A 82 23.74 1.18 -7.70
C LEU A 82 23.46 0.80 -6.24
N ALA A 83 22.37 0.10 -5.96
CA ALA A 83 22.05 -0.36 -4.60
C ALA A 83 21.69 -1.84 -4.62
N ILE A 84 22.01 -2.54 -3.54
CA ILE A 84 21.56 -3.91 -3.35
C ILE A 84 20.21 -3.86 -2.65
N GLY A 85 19.21 -4.49 -3.24
CA GLY A 85 17.94 -4.78 -2.61
C GLY A 85 17.88 -6.25 -2.23
N ILE A 86 17.37 -6.55 -1.05
CA ILE A 86 17.21 -7.91 -0.54
C ILE A 86 15.76 -8.06 -0.08
N ASP A 87 15.10 -9.13 -0.49
CA ASP A 87 13.75 -9.52 -0.08
C ASP A 87 13.83 -10.86 0.65
N ILE A 88 13.42 -10.88 1.92
CA ILE A 88 13.57 -12.01 2.82
C ILE A 88 12.19 -12.53 3.21
N GLY A 89 11.84 -13.68 2.66
CA GLY A 89 10.67 -14.46 3.09
C GLY A 89 11.05 -15.72 3.86
N GLY A 90 10.04 -16.44 4.37
CA GLY A 90 10.23 -17.68 5.12
C GLY A 90 10.74 -18.88 4.31
N THR A 91 10.92 -18.76 2.99
CA THR A 91 11.37 -19.87 2.13
C THR A 91 12.61 -19.51 1.31
N LYS A 92 12.71 -18.26 0.87
CA LYS A 92 13.78 -17.79 -0.01
C LYS A 92 14.22 -16.38 0.38
N VAL A 93 15.50 -16.11 0.13
CA VAL A 93 16.08 -14.76 0.08
C VAL A 93 16.38 -14.44 -1.38
N ALA A 94 15.84 -13.34 -1.89
CA ALA A 94 16.15 -12.81 -3.21
C ALA A 94 16.93 -11.51 -3.06
N ALA A 95 18.08 -11.41 -3.72
CA ALA A 95 18.90 -10.20 -3.74
C ALA A 95 19.12 -9.74 -5.17
N GLY A 96 19.25 -8.43 -5.36
CA GLY A 96 19.58 -7.88 -6.67
C GLY A 96 20.25 -6.53 -6.60
N VAL A 97 21.12 -6.26 -7.57
CA VAL A 97 21.68 -4.94 -7.81
C VAL A 97 20.68 -4.17 -8.65
N VAL A 98 20.24 -3.02 -8.14
CA VAL A 98 19.21 -2.18 -8.76
C VAL A 98 19.83 -0.84 -9.12
N ASP A 99 19.36 -0.21 -10.20
CA ASP A 99 19.73 1.16 -10.58
C ASP A 99 18.70 2.22 -10.11
N ALA A 100 18.93 3.49 -10.43
CA ALA A 100 18.06 4.60 -10.01
C ALA A 100 16.69 4.60 -10.70
N GLU A 101 16.55 3.87 -11.80
CA GLU A 101 15.31 3.68 -12.55
C GLU A 101 14.50 2.46 -12.08
N GLY A 102 15.01 1.72 -11.09
CA GLY A 102 14.37 0.51 -10.57
C GLY A 102 14.63 -0.74 -11.41
N ARG A 103 15.60 -0.71 -12.34
CA ARG A 103 15.97 -1.88 -13.14
C ARG A 103 16.95 -2.75 -12.36
N VAL A 104 16.70 -4.05 -12.38
CA VAL A 104 17.56 -5.05 -11.73
C VAL A 104 18.66 -5.50 -12.71
N VAL A 105 19.90 -5.14 -12.38
CA VAL A 105 21.12 -5.37 -13.17
C VAL A 105 21.70 -6.77 -12.92
N ALA A 106 21.63 -7.26 -11.68
CA ALA A 106 22.11 -8.58 -11.29
C ALA A 106 21.18 -9.18 -10.23
N ARG A 107 21.11 -10.50 -10.16
CA ARG A 107 20.27 -11.24 -9.21
C ARG A 107 21.03 -12.39 -8.58
N ALA A 108 20.72 -12.65 -7.32
CA ALA A 108 21.09 -13.85 -6.60
C ALA A 108 19.89 -14.32 -5.76
N ARG A 109 19.76 -15.62 -5.59
CA ARG A 109 18.69 -16.23 -4.79
C ARG A 109 19.24 -17.42 -4.01
N ARG A 110 18.81 -17.57 -2.76
CA ARG A 110 19.14 -18.69 -1.87
C ARG A 110 17.91 -19.09 -1.05
N GLU A 111 17.94 -20.29 -0.48
CA GLU A 111 16.95 -20.73 0.51
C GLU A 111 17.18 -20.02 1.85
N THR A 112 16.10 -19.75 2.59
CA THR A 112 16.21 -19.04 3.87
C THR A 112 16.50 -20.02 5.01
N PRO A 113 17.59 -19.85 5.78
CA PRO A 113 17.87 -20.65 6.97
C PRO A 113 17.01 -20.19 8.17
N THR A 114 15.71 -20.52 8.16
CA THR A 114 14.68 -19.94 9.04
C THR A 114 14.89 -20.11 10.55
N ARG A 115 15.73 -21.07 10.96
CA ARG A 115 15.90 -21.45 12.38
C ARG A 115 17.00 -20.70 13.12
N SER A 116 17.78 -19.84 12.44
CA SER A 116 18.86 -19.09 13.06
C SER A 116 18.91 -17.67 12.50
N PRO A 117 18.71 -16.63 13.34
CA PRO A 117 18.93 -15.25 12.95
C PRO A 117 20.31 -15.02 12.33
N GLN A 118 21.34 -15.55 13.00
CA GLN A 118 22.73 -15.40 12.60
C GLN A 118 22.99 -16.03 11.22
N ALA A 119 22.41 -17.19 10.92
CA ALA A 119 22.53 -17.80 9.61
C ALA A 119 21.86 -16.96 8.50
N VAL A 120 20.75 -16.28 8.81
CA VAL A 120 20.12 -15.34 7.86
C VAL A 120 20.99 -14.10 7.68
N GLU A 121 21.56 -13.55 8.75
CA GLU A 121 22.49 -12.42 8.69
C GLU A 121 23.76 -12.73 7.89
N ASP A 122 24.34 -13.91 8.09
CA ASP A 122 25.51 -14.38 7.33
C ASP A 122 25.19 -14.57 5.85
N LEU A 123 24.02 -15.14 5.54
CA LEU A 123 23.53 -15.28 4.18
C LEU A 123 23.32 -13.91 3.50
N ILE A 124 22.79 -12.92 4.23
CA ILE A 124 22.66 -11.56 3.71
C ILE A 124 24.04 -10.99 3.37
N ALA A 125 25.00 -11.14 4.28
CA ALA A 125 26.36 -10.67 4.06
C ALA A 125 27.05 -11.38 2.87
N ASP A 126 26.81 -12.69 2.68
CA ASP A 126 27.32 -13.46 1.53
C ASP A 126 26.77 -12.89 0.21
N LEU A 127 25.47 -12.61 0.16
CA LEU A 127 24.81 -12.05 -1.03
C LEU A 127 25.31 -10.63 -1.33
N VAL A 128 25.50 -9.82 -0.29
CA VAL A 128 26.06 -8.47 -0.43
C VAL A 128 27.49 -8.54 -0.97
N GLU A 129 28.32 -9.44 -0.46
CA GLU A 129 29.68 -9.66 -0.94
C GLU A 129 29.73 -10.14 -2.40
N GLU A 130 28.93 -11.15 -2.75
CA GLU A 130 28.85 -11.70 -4.12
C GLU A 130 28.48 -10.63 -5.16
N LEU A 131 27.51 -9.77 -4.82
CA LEU A 131 27.03 -8.73 -5.73
C LEU A 131 27.99 -7.53 -5.77
N SER A 132 28.57 -7.15 -4.64
CA SER A 132 29.53 -6.03 -4.55
C SER A 132 30.87 -6.35 -5.23
N ALA A 133 31.23 -7.62 -5.36
CA ALA A 133 32.44 -8.04 -6.08
C ALA A 133 32.43 -7.64 -7.57
N ARG A 134 31.23 -7.43 -8.16
CA ARG A 134 31.05 -7.12 -9.58
C ARG A 134 30.45 -5.75 -9.85
N HIS A 135 29.98 -5.06 -8.80
CA HIS A 135 29.22 -3.81 -8.93
C HIS A 135 29.60 -2.83 -7.82
N ASP A 136 29.83 -1.57 -8.18
CA ASP A 136 30.04 -0.50 -7.21
C ASP A 136 28.69 -0.05 -6.64
N VAL A 137 28.38 -0.51 -5.43
CA VAL A 137 27.08 -0.31 -4.77
C VAL A 137 27.21 0.67 -3.61
N VAL A 138 26.26 1.61 -3.53
CA VAL A 138 26.29 2.73 -2.58
C VAL A 138 25.49 2.46 -1.30
N SER A 139 24.58 1.50 -1.32
CA SER A 139 23.69 1.17 -0.19
C SER A 139 23.11 -0.24 -0.29
N VAL A 140 22.62 -0.74 0.84
CA VAL A 140 21.93 -2.04 0.97
C VAL A 140 20.56 -1.81 1.61
N GLY A 141 19.50 -2.25 0.96
CA GLY A 141 18.15 -2.26 1.50
C GLY A 141 17.65 -3.68 1.72
N ILE A 142 17.05 -3.93 2.86
CA ILE A 142 16.54 -5.23 3.28
C ILE A 142 15.03 -5.11 3.51
N GLY A 143 14.23 -5.72 2.65
CA GLY A 143 12.82 -6.04 2.88
C GLY A 143 12.73 -7.32 3.70
N ALA A 144 12.21 -7.21 4.91
CA ALA A 144 12.09 -8.31 5.86
C ALA A 144 10.63 -8.66 6.10
N ALA A 145 10.28 -9.94 5.96
CA ALA A 145 8.99 -10.45 6.39
C ALA A 145 8.88 -10.40 7.92
N GLY A 146 8.10 -9.44 8.42
CA GLY A 146 7.86 -9.22 9.84
C GLY A 146 7.61 -7.76 10.19
N PHE A 147 7.41 -7.52 11.49
CA PHE A 147 7.23 -6.19 12.04
C PHE A 147 8.59 -5.51 12.17
N VAL A 148 8.80 -4.43 11.43
CA VAL A 148 10.00 -3.60 11.50
C VAL A 148 9.69 -2.35 12.31
N ASP A 149 10.60 -2.00 13.20
CA ASP A 149 10.44 -0.85 14.08
C ASP A 149 10.46 0.50 13.34
N ALA A 150 10.01 1.56 14.00
CA ALA A 150 9.95 2.90 13.41
C ALA A 150 11.34 3.45 13.01
N THR A 151 12.43 2.97 13.63
CA THR A 151 13.80 3.38 13.29
C THR A 151 14.40 2.62 12.12
N ARG A 152 13.67 1.63 11.57
CA ARG A 152 14.06 0.86 10.39
C ARG A 152 15.38 0.13 10.61
N SER A 153 15.49 -0.47 11.80
CA SER A 153 16.69 -1.10 12.33
C SER A 153 16.44 -2.52 12.79
N THR A 154 15.31 -2.72 13.49
CA THR A 154 15.04 -3.91 14.28
C THR A 154 13.82 -4.63 13.75
N VAL A 155 13.92 -5.94 13.58
CA VAL A 155 12.76 -6.79 13.32
C VAL A 155 12.20 -7.24 14.66
N LEU A 156 11.10 -6.61 15.07
CA LEU A 156 10.43 -6.87 16.34
C LEU A 156 9.90 -8.30 16.41
N PHE A 157 9.29 -8.76 15.32
CA PHE A 157 8.71 -10.10 15.25
C PHE A 157 8.59 -10.59 13.80
N SER A 158 8.91 -11.85 13.57
CA SER A 158 8.61 -12.55 12.31
C SER A 158 7.93 -13.91 12.60
N PRO A 159 6.79 -14.22 11.98
CA PRO A 159 6.11 -15.50 12.21
C PRO A 159 6.90 -16.69 11.63
N HIS A 160 7.68 -16.47 10.56
CA HIS A 160 8.34 -17.54 9.82
C HIS A 160 9.87 -17.54 9.96
N LEU A 161 10.44 -16.52 10.61
CA LEU A 161 11.88 -16.42 10.91
C LEU A 161 12.07 -16.36 12.42
N ALA A 162 13.20 -16.90 12.89
CA ALA A 162 13.57 -16.90 14.30
C ALA A 162 13.95 -15.52 14.89
N TRP A 163 13.45 -14.43 14.30
CA TRP A 163 13.71 -13.05 14.74
C TRP A 163 12.74 -12.60 15.82
N ARG A 164 13.27 -12.21 16.97
CA ARG A 164 12.55 -11.61 18.09
C ARG A 164 13.37 -10.45 18.61
N ASP A 165 12.88 -9.23 18.42
CA ASP A 165 13.62 -7.99 18.70
C ASP A 165 15.04 -7.99 18.10
N GLU A 166 15.17 -8.51 16.87
CA GLU A 166 16.47 -8.72 16.21
C GLU A 166 17.02 -7.39 15.66
N PRO A 167 18.20 -6.91 16.11
CA PRO A 167 18.86 -5.70 15.58
C PRO A 167 19.49 -5.95 14.19
N LEU A 168 18.68 -6.41 13.23
CA LEU A 168 19.11 -6.90 11.92
C LEU A 168 20.01 -5.92 11.18
N ARG A 169 19.71 -4.61 11.22
CA ARG A 169 20.54 -3.60 10.54
C ARG A 169 21.98 -3.61 11.07
N GLU A 170 22.14 -3.53 12.38
CA GLU A 170 23.47 -3.50 13.02
C GLU A 170 24.21 -4.81 12.78
N ALA A 171 23.52 -5.94 12.94
CA ALA A 171 24.08 -7.27 12.73
C ALA A 171 24.59 -7.49 11.30
N VAL A 172 23.85 -7.02 10.29
CA VAL A 172 24.26 -7.08 8.88
C VAL A 172 25.38 -6.07 8.59
N GLU A 173 25.30 -4.84 9.10
CA GLU A 173 26.37 -3.86 8.91
C GLU A 173 27.70 -4.35 9.45
N LEU A 174 27.71 -4.98 10.63
CA LEU A 174 28.92 -5.55 11.22
C LEU A 174 29.54 -6.60 10.29
N ARG A 175 28.75 -7.59 9.86
CA ARG A 175 29.22 -8.68 8.98
C ARG A 175 29.68 -8.18 7.61
N VAL A 176 28.94 -7.26 7.01
CA VAL A 176 29.31 -6.66 5.73
C VAL A 176 30.63 -5.89 5.87
N ARG A 177 30.85 -5.18 6.98
CA ARG A 177 32.12 -4.48 7.25
C ARG A 177 33.28 -5.45 7.48
N GLU A 178 33.05 -6.57 8.13
CA GLU A 178 34.07 -7.61 8.35
C GLU A 178 34.54 -8.24 7.03
N ARG A 179 33.61 -8.47 6.10
CA ARG A 179 33.90 -9.13 4.81
C ARG A 179 34.40 -8.18 3.72
N LEU A 180 33.77 -7.02 3.57
CA LEU A 180 34.05 -6.07 2.48
C LEU A 180 34.84 -4.82 2.92
N GLY A 181 35.13 -4.68 4.22
CA GLY A 181 35.72 -3.47 4.77
C GLY A 181 34.76 -2.26 4.78
N ARG A 182 35.31 -1.04 4.88
CA ARG A 182 34.55 0.20 5.14
C ARG A 182 33.72 0.76 3.97
N ARG A 183 33.77 0.17 2.77
CA ARG A 183 33.22 0.79 1.55
C ARG A 183 31.70 0.63 1.37
N VAL A 184 31.10 -0.50 1.79
CA VAL A 184 29.66 -0.79 1.54
C VAL A 184 28.81 -0.72 2.82
N GLY A 185 29.34 -1.11 3.98
CA GLY A 185 28.55 -1.36 5.20
C GLY A 185 28.10 -0.14 6.02
N ARG A 186 27.90 1.04 5.42
CA ARG A 186 27.51 2.28 6.14
C ARG A 186 26.11 2.81 5.83
N ARG A 187 25.40 2.18 4.88
CA ARG A 187 24.04 2.58 4.48
C ARG A 187 23.18 1.35 4.31
N THR A 188 23.03 0.60 5.40
CA THR A 188 22.06 -0.49 5.45
C THR A 188 20.73 0.04 5.98
N LEU A 189 19.66 -0.41 5.36
CA LEU A 189 18.30 -0.09 5.75
C LEU A 189 17.50 -1.37 5.90
N VAL A 190 16.67 -1.46 6.94
CA VAL A 190 15.67 -2.52 7.08
C VAL A 190 14.28 -1.93 6.88
N GLU A 191 13.44 -2.59 6.11
CA GLU A 191 12.05 -2.22 5.87
C GLU A 191 11.19 -3.48 5.88
N ASN A 192 9.91 -3.34 6.17
CA ASN A 192 8.96 -4.43 5.95
C ASN A 192 8.87 -4.77 4.43
N ASP A 193 8.70 -6.05 4.10
CA ASP A 193 8.65 -6.53 2.72
C ASP A 193 7.48 -5.95 1.91
N ALA A 194 6.27 -5.90 2.47
CA ALA A 194 5.10 -5.30 1.85
C ALA A 194 5.27 -3.79 1.64
N ASN A 195 5.87 -3.11 2.63
CA ASN A 195 6.27 -1.70 2.53
C ASN A 195 7.25 -1.45 1.39
N ALA A 196 8.26 -2.31 1.24
CA ALA A 196 9.23 -2.23 0.16
C ALA A 196 8.55 -2.45 -1.20
N ALA A 197 7.75 -3.52 -1.35
CA ALA A 197 7.01 -3.78 -2.57
C ALA A 197 6.07 -2.63 -2.96
N ALA A 198 5.37 -2.05 -1.99
CA ALA A 198 4.49 -0.91 -2.20
C ALA A 198 5.24 0.34 -2.66
N TRP A 199 6.41 0.60 -2.06
CA TRP A 199 7.28 1.69 -2.48
C TRP A 199 7.75 1.51 -3.93
N ALA A 200 8.09 0.28 -4.32
CA ALA A 200 8.49 -0.04 -5.68
C ALA A 200 7.35 0.24 -6.68
N GLU A 201 6.13 -0.21 -6.38
CA GLU A 201 4.94 0.04 -7.21
C GLU A 201 4.59 1.53 -7.30
N TYR A 202 4.73 2.27 -6.19
CA TYR A 202 4.56 3.72 -6.18
C TYR A 202 5.58 4.45 -7.07
N ARG A 203 6.84 4.01 -7.04
CA ARG A 203 7.95 4.70 -7.74
C ARG A 203 8.01 4.35 -9.21
N PHE A 204 7.86 3.06 -9.53
CA PHE A 204 8.20 2.49 -10.83
C PHE A 204 7.04 1.74 -11.48
N GLY A 205 6.00 1.41 -10.72
CA GLY A 205 4.95 0.46 -11.13
C GLY A 205 3.57 1.08 -11.35
N ALA A 206 2.55 0.34 -10.92
CA ALA A 206 1.15 0.65 -11.15
C ALA A 206 0.67 1.89 -10.40
N GLY A 207 1.28 2.21 -9.26
CA GLY A 207 0.93 3.34 -8.41
C GLY A 207 1.60 4.66 -8.80
N ARG A 208 2.31 4.72 -9.92
CA ARG A 208 3.09 5.90 -10.32
C ARG A 208 2.17 7.08 -10.63
N GLY A 209 2.35 8.15 -9.86
CA GLY A 209 1.58 9.40 -10.01
C GLY A 209 0.38 9.48 -9.07
N GLU A 210 0.02 8.38 -8.40
CA GLU A 210 -1.04 8.36 -7.39
C GLU A 210 -0.51 8.95 -6.07
N PRO A 211 -1.04 10.09 -5.58
CA PRO A 211 -0.61 10.64 -4.31
C PRO A 211 -1.06 9.78 -3.11
N HIS A 212 -2.22 9.10 -3.18
CA HIS A 212 -2.85 8.35 -2.09
C HIS A 212 -3.08 6.90 -2.54
N LEU A 213 -2.04 6.09 -2.38
CA LEU A 213 -1.96 4.70 -2.84
C LEU A 213 -2.05 3.74 -1.67
N VAL A 214 -2.83 2.68 -1.81
CA VAL A 214 -2.77 1.51 -0.94
C VAL A 214 -2.31 0.33 -1.78
N VAL A 215 -1.31 -0.41 -1.29
CA VAL A 215 -0.84 -1.63 -1.94
C VAL A 215 -1.17 -2.80 -1.04
N ILE A 216 -1.73 -3.86 -1.62
CA ILE A 216 -2.06 -5.12 -0.95
C ILE A 216 -1.24 -6.22 -1.61
N THR A 217 -0.49 -6.97 -0.81
CA THR A 217 0.30 -8.12 -1.27
C THR A 217 -0.39 -9.42 -0.86
N LEU A 218 -0.85 -10.18 -1.86
CA LEU A 218 -1.56 -11.45 -1.69
C LEU A 218 -0.60 -12.61 -1.95
N GLY A 219 0.03 -13.09 -0.88
CA GLY A 219 0.95 -14.23 -0.90
C GLY A 219 0.39 -15.39 -0.08
N THR A 220 1.24 -15.98 0.76
CA THR A 220 0.82 -16.93 1.80
C THR A 220 -0.24 -16.31 2.72
N GLY A 221 -0.05 -15.05 3.12
CA GLY A 221 -1.00 -14.21 3.84
C GLY A 221 -1.33 -12.92 3.07
N ILE A 222 -1.80 -11.91 3.79
CA ILE A 222 -2.05 -10.57 3.26
C ILE A 222 -1.15 -9.55 3.94
N GLY A 223 -0.24 -8.94 3.18
CA GLY A 223 0.49 -7.75 3.60
C GLY A 223 -0.11 -6.49 2.97
N GLY A 224 0.32 -5.33 3.43
CA GLY A 224 -0.03 -4.09 2.76
C GLY A 224 0.73 -2.88 3.26
N ALA A 225 0.56 -1.78 2.53
CA ALA A 225 1.17 -0.52 2.89
C ALA A 225 0.36 0.65 2.32
N VAL A 226 0.55 1.82 2.92
CA VAL A 226 -0.03 3.08 2.45
C VAL A 226 1.08 4.02 2.04
N VAL A 227 0.99 4.57 0.83
CA VAL A 227 1.80 5.71 0.40
C VAL A 227 0.89 6.92 0.28
N ARG A 228 1.20 7.97 1.04
CA ARG A 228 0.44 9.22 1.03
C ARG A 228 1.37 10.40 0.82
N ASP A 229 1.05 11.23 -0.17
CA ASP A 229 1.82 12.40 -0.56
C ASP A 229 3.31 12.08 -0.83
N GLY A 230 3.53 10.89 -1.41
CA GLY A 230 4.83 10.30 -1.68
C GLY A 230 5.67 10.02 -0.46
N ARG A 231 5.03 9.68 0.66
CA ARG A 231 5.63 9.16 1.88
C ARG A 231 4.95 7.85 2.27
N LEU A 232 5.76 6.84 2.52
CA LEU A 232 5.29 5.60 3.11
C LEU A 232 4.82 5.83 4.55
N GLN A 233 3.61 5.38 4.88
CA GLN A 233 3.01 5.53 6.20
C GLN A 233 3.35 4.30 7.05
N ARG A 234 4.29 4.46 7.98
CA ARG A 234 4.75 3.37 8.89
C ARG A 234 4.05 3.38 10.25
N GLY A 235 3.25 4.41 10.53
CA GLY A 235 2.70 4.65 11.86
C GLY A 235 3.76 5.02 12.89
N ARG A 236 3.33 5.17 14.15
CA ARG A 236 4.22 5.57 15.27
C ARG A 236 5.28 4.52 15.59
N TYR A 237 4.94 3.24 15.44
CA TYR A 237 5.76 2.11 15.88
C TYR A 237 6.45 1.36 14.73
N GLY A 238 6.20 1.73 13.47
CA GLY A 238 6.75 1.02 12.30
C GLY A 238 5.82 -0.04 11.70
N ILE A 239 4.72 -0.37 12.38
CA ILE A 239 3.87 -1.55 12.13
C ILE A 239 2.53 -1.19 11.45
N ALA A 240 2.42 -0.02 10.82
CA ALA A 240 1.22 0.27 10.02
C ALA A 240 1.23 -0.57 8.73
N GLY A 241 0.05 -0.99 8.26
CA GLY A 241 -0.08 -1.79 7.03
C GLY A 241 -0.39 -3.27 7.24
N GLU A 242 -0.51 -3.73 8.50
CA GLU A 242 -0.92 -5.10 8.88
C GLU A 242 -2.41 -5.38 8.62
N PHE A 243 -2.89 -5.06 7.41
CA PHE A 243 -4.29 -5.14 7.01
C PHE A 243 -4.81 -6.57 7.01
N GLY A 244 -3.95 -7.56 6.71
CA GLY A 244 -4.31 -8.98 6.73
C GLY A 244 -4.85 -9.44 8.09
N HIS A 245 -4.48 -8.76 9.17
CA HIS A 245 -4.91 -9.11 10.53
C HIS A 245 -6.15 -8.35 11.02
N MET A 246 -6.73 -7.46 10.21
CA MET A 246 -8.05 -6.89 10.51
C MET A 246 -9.08 -8.01 10.63
N VAL A 247 -9.89 -7.99 11.68
CA VAL A 247 -10.93 -9.00 11.87
C VAL A 247 -12.13 -8.68 10.97
N LEU A 248 -12.35 -9.50 9.95
CA LEU A 248 -13.55 -9.42 9.10
C LEU A 248 -14.68 -10.34 9.60
N VAL A 249 -14.32 -11.48 10.21
CA VAL A 249 -15.30 -12.48 10.66
C VAL A 249 -15.09 -12.76 12.15
N PRO A 250 -15.75 -12.02 13.06
CA PRO A 250 -15.64 -12.26 14.49
C PRO A 250 -15.85 -13.74 14.85
N GLY A 251 -14.91 -14.34 15.58
CA GLY A 251 -14.97 -15.76 15.94
C GLY A 251 -14.61 -16.74 14.83
N GLY A 252 -14.19 -16.26 13.65
CA GLY A 252 -13.86 -17.06 12.48
C GLY A 252 -12.61 -17.94 12.60
N HIS A 253 -11.98 -18.21 11.46
CA HIS A 253 -10.82 -19.10 11.38
C HIS A 253 -9.66 -18.61 12.25
N ARG A 254 -8.92 -19.56 12.83
CA ARG A 254 -7.72 -19.25 13.61
C ARG A 254 -6.64 -18.67 12.70
N CYS A 255 -6.02 -17.60 13.16
CA CYS A 255 -4.87 -16.97 12.51
C CYS A 255 -3.59 -17.30 13.27
N GLU A 256 -2.48 -17.42 12.54
CA GLU A 256 -1.15 -17.66 13.14
C GLU A 256 -0.69 -16.49 14.02
N CYS A 257 -1.24 -15.29 13.83
CA CYS A 257 -0.99 -14.16 14.73
C CYS A 257 -1.62 -14.31 16.13
N GLY A 258 -2.42 -15.37 16.35
CA GLY A 258 -3.10 -15.67 17.62
C GLY A 258 -4.59 -15.26 17.65
N ASN A 259 -5.02 -14.42 16.71
CA ASN A 259 -6.41 -13.97 16.61
C ASN A 259 -7.32 -14.98 15.88
N ARG A 260 -8.59 -14.60 15.72
CA ARG A 260 -9.59 -15.30 14.91
C ARG A 260 -10.28 -14.34 13.97
N GLY A 261 -10.56 -14.79 12.75
CA GLY A 261 -11.35 -14.01 11.79
C GLY A 261 -10.58 -12.95 11.01
N CYS A 262 -9.25 -12.99 11.04
CA CYS A 262 -8.40 -12.09 10.28
C CYS A 262 -8.67 -12.20 8.77
N TRP A 263 -8.64 -11.07 8.06
CA TRP A 263 -8.91 -10.99 6.63
C TRP A 263 -8.10 -11.99 5.79
N GLU A 264 -6.82 -12.18 6.13
CA GLU A 264 -5.95 -13.13 5.43
C GLU A 264 -6.45 -14.58 5.49
N GLN A 265 -7.27 -14.93 6.46
CA GLN A 265 -7.80 -16.28 6.59
C GLN A 265 -8.85 -16.61 5.53
N TYR A 266 -9.23 -15.63 4.72
CA TYR A 266 -10.28 -15.70 3.70
C TYR A 266 -9.83 -15.23 2.31
N ALA A 267 -8.84 -14.33 2.21
CA ALA A 267 -8.40 -13.74 0.94
C ALA A 267 -6.89 -13.92 0.66
N SER A 268 -6.30 -15.07 0.99
CA SER A 268 -4.87 -15.34 0.82
C SER A 268 -4.58 -16.68 0.10
N GLY A 269 -3.31 -16.93 -0.22
CA GLY A 269 -2.89 -18.21 -0.78
C GLY A 269 -3.09 -19.37 0.20
N ASN A 270 -3.02 -19.11 1.51
CA ASN A 270 -3.34 -20.11 2.53
C ASN A 270 -4.83 -20.43 2.60
N SER A 271 -5.72 -19.44 2.40
CA SER A 271 -7.17 -19.70 2.34
C SER A 271 -7.51 -20.54 1.11
N LEU A 272 -7.01 -20.15 -0.08
CA LEU A 272 -7.15 -20.95 -1.31
C LEU A 272 -6.70 -22.40 -1.11
N GLY A 273 -5.51 -22.59 -0.55
CA GLY A 273 -4.98 -23.93 -0.28
C GLY A 273 -5.86 -24.72 0.70
N ARG A 274 -6.43 -24.08 1.72
CA ARG A 274 -7.32 -24.74 2.68
C ARG A 274 -8.60 -25.20 2.01
N ASP A 275 -9.27 -24.34 1.28
CA ASP A 275 -10.57 -24.61 0.67
C ASP A 275 -10.41 -25.67 -0.44
N GLY A 276 -9.33 -25.56 -1.23
CA GLY A 276 -8.99 -26.58 -2.22
C GLY A 276 -8.69 -27.96 -1.61
N ARG A 277 -8.01 -28.01 -0.45
CA ARG A 277 -7.79 -29.27 0.28
C ARG A 277 -9.08 -29.88 0.78
N GLU A 278 -10.00 -29.06 1.29
CA GLU A 278 -11.28 -29.51 1.80
C GLU A 278 -12.08 -30.21 0.69
N LEU A 279 -12.18 -29.62 -0.50
CA LEU A 279 -12.83 -30.25 -1.65
C LEU A 279 -12.11 -31.52 -2.13
N ALA A 280 -10.78 -31.50 -2.20
CA ALA A 280 -9.99 -32.64 -2.66
C ALA A 280 -10.12 -33.87 -1.73
N ARG A 281 -10.25 -33.67 -0.42
CA ARG A 281 -10.46 -34.76 0.56
C ARG A 281 -11.84 -35.39 0.47
N GLY A 282 -12.85 -34.64 0.02
CA GLY A 282 -14.24 -35.09 0.04
C GLY A 282 -14.57 -36.24 -0.91
N GLY A 283 -13.63 -36.63 -1.80
CA GLY A 283 -13.87 -37.67 -2.82
C GLY A 283 -14.95 -37.30 -3.83
N SER A 284 -15.37 -36.04 -3.84
CA SER A 284 -16.39 -35.50 -4.72
C SER A 284 -15.80 -35.24 -6.11
N PRO A 285 -16.59 -35.37 -7.19
CA PRO A 285 -16.18 -34.97 -8.53
C PRO A 285 -15.65 -33.53 -8.61
N PHE A 286 -16.15 -32.63 -7.74
CA PHE A 286 -15.70 -31.25 -7.65
C PHE A 286 -14.24 -31.09 -7.19
N GLY A 287 -13.66 -32.09 -6.51
CA GLY A 287 -12.28 -32.07 -6.05
C GLY A 287 -11.28 -32.72 -7.02
N HIS A 288 -11.75 -33.36 -8.10
CA HIS A 288 -10.89 -34.19 -8.96
C HIS A 288 -9.75 -33.42 -9.63
N ALA A 289 -10.04 -32.24 -10.21
CA ALA A 289 -9.02 -31.43 -10.86
C ALA A 289 -7.95 -30.95 -9.88
N LEU A 290 -8.37 -30.56 -8.67
CA LEU A 290 -7.48 -30.13 -7.59
C LEU A 290 -6.58 -31.27 -7.12
N LEU A 291 -7.17 -32.45 -6.88
CA LEU A 291 -6.44 -33.64 -6.46
C LEU A 291 -5.44 -34.09 -7.54
N ALA A 292 -5.85 -34.09 -8.81
CA ALA A 292 -4.99 -34.43 -9.94
C ALA A 292 -3.82 -33.44 -10.07
N GLY A 293 -4.09 -32.12 -9.94
CA GLY A 293 -3.07 -31.08 -9.95
C GLY A 293 -2.08 -31.15 -8.78
N ALA A 294 -2.45 -31.84 -7.70
CA ALA A 294 -1.60 -32.11 -6.54
C ALA A 294 -0.97 -33.52 -6.56
N GLY A 295 -1.03 -34.23 -7.68
CA GLY A 295 -0.40 -35.55 -7.83
C GLY A 295 -1.11 -36.67 -7.06
N GLY A 296 -2.40 -36.52 -6.77
CA GLY A 296 -3.19 -37.51 -6.02
C GLY A 296 -3.11 -37.38 -4.50
N ASP A 297 -2.33 -36.42 -3.99
CA ASP A 297 -2.27 -36.12 -2.55
C ASP A 297 -3.06 -34.85 -2.25
N ALA A 298 -4.16 -35.00 -1.50
CA ALA A 298 -4.95 -33.87 -1.08
C ALA A 298 -4.13 -32.87 -0.27
N GLU A 299 -3.19 -33.29 0.60
CA GLU A 299 -2.39 -32.37 1.42
C GLU A 299 -1.41 -31.51 0.62
N ALA A 300 -1.07 -31.95 -0.59
CA ALA A 300 -0.23 -31.22 -1.53
C ALA A 300 -0.99 -30.10 -2.28
N VAL A 301 -2.31 -29.98 -2.13
CA VAL A 301 -3.07 -28.86 -2.73
C VAL A 301 -2.67 -27.54 -2.05
N ARG A 302 -2.18 -26.60 -2.86
CA ARG A 302 -1.75 -25.24 -2.49
C ARG A 302 -2.40 -24.21 -3.40
N GLY A 303 -2.32 -22.92 -3.04
CA GLY A 303 -2.83 -21.81 -3.86
C GLY A 303 -2.48 -21.91 -5.36
N PRO A 304 -1.22 -22.20 -5.76
CA PRO A 304 -0.87 -22.37 -7.18
C PRO A 304 -1.65 -23.46 -7.91
N VAL A 305 -1.98 -24.58 -7.24
CA VAL A 305 -2.78 -25.67 -7.82
C VAL A 305 -4.20 -25.18 -8.07
N VAL A 306 -4.80 -24.49 -7.10
CA VAL A 306 -6.16 -23.91 -7.23
C VAL A 306 -6.18 -22.87 -8.35
N THR A 307 -5.22 -21.95 -8.39
CA THR A 307 -5.11 -20.93 -9.45
C THR A 307 -4.96 -21.56 -10.83
N ALA A 308 -4.15 -22.62 -10.96
CA ALA A 308 -3.97 -23.31 -12.23
C ALA A 308 -5.26 -24.00 -12.70
N ALA A 309 -5.97 -24.68 -11.79
CA ALA A 309 -7.26 -25.31 -12.10
C ALA A 309 -8.33 -24.27 -12.49
N ALA A 310 -8.41 -23.14 -11.77
CA ALA A 310 -9.34 -22.06 -12.09
C ALA A 310 -9.08 -21.47 -13.48
N ARG A 311 -7.79 -21.26 -13.84
CA ARG A 311 -7.40 -20.81 -15.19
C ARG A 311 -7.73 -21.82 -16.28
N ALA A 312 -7.74 -23.11 -15.95
CA ALA A 312 -8.17 -24.18 -16.85
C ALA A 312 -9.71 -24.29 -16.96
N GLY A 313 -10.46 -23.47 -16.22
CA GLY A 313 -11.91 -23.43 -16.25
C GLY A 313 -12.59 -24.49 -15.38
N ASP A 314 -11.87 -25.09 -14.43
CA ASP A 314 -12.49 -26.00 -13.45
C ASP A 314 -13.52 -25.24 -12.59
N PRO A 315 -14.81 -25.63 -12.58
CA PRO A 315 -15.85 -24.85 -11.90
C PRO A 315 -15.62 -24.65 -10.40
N ALA A 316 -15.13 -25.68 -9.70
CA ALA A 316 -14.91 -25.61 -8.26
C ALA A 316 -13.74 -24.69 -7.91
N ALA A 317 -12.64 -24.75 -8.67
CA ALA A 317 -11.52 -23.85 -8.50
C ALA A 317 -11.87 -22.39 -8.87
N VAL A 318 -12.71 -22.18 -9.89
CA VAL A 318 -13.25 -20.86 -10.22
C VAL A 318 -14.09 -20.32 -9.06
N GLU A 319 -15.00 -21.11 -8.50
CA GLU A 319 -15.83 -20.72 -7.36
C GLU A 319 -14.98 -20.31 -6.14
N ILE A 320 -13.96 -21.11 -5.78
CA ILE A 320 -13.02 -20.77 -4.70
C ILE A 320 -12.31 -19.43 -4.97
N MET A 321 -11.89 -19.19 -6.22
CA MET A 321 -11.23 -17.95 -6.60
C MET A 321 -12.18 -16.75 -6.51
N GLU A 322 -13.43 -16.93 -6.93
CA GLU A 322 -14.46 -15.89 -6.83
C GLU A 322 -14.79 -15.55 -5.36
N ASP A 323 -14.90 -16.55 -4.49
CA ASP A 323 -15.07 -16.35 -3.05
C ASP A 323 -13.90 -15.59 -2.43
N THR A 324 -12.68 -15.97 -2.80
CA THR A 324 -11.47 -15.26 -2.40
C THR A 324 -11.49 -13.81 -2.88
N GLY A 325 -11.93 -13.58 -4.12
CA GLY A 325 -12.14 -12.25 -4.69
C GLY A 325 -13.19 -11.44 -3.93
N ARG A 326 -14.33 -12.04 -3.56
CA ARG A 326 -15.34 -11.39 -2.73
C ARG A 326 -14.77 -10.96 -1.37
N TRP A 327 -14.03 -11.84 -0.69
CA TRP A 327 -13.38 -11.49 0.57
C TRP A 327 -12.33 -10.38 0.41
N LEU A 328 -11.58 -10.38 -0.70
CA LEU A 328 -10.69 -9.28 -1.06
C LEU A 328 -11.48 -7.97 -1.21
N GLY A 329 -12.56 -7.96 -1.99
CA GLY A 329 -13.40 -6.78 -2.20
C GLY A 329 -13.98 -6.19 -0.91
N THR A 330 -14.43 -7.06 0.01
CA THR A 330 -14.92 -6.65 1.34
C THR A 330 -13.85 -5.90 2.14
N GLY A 331 -12.62 -6.44 2.18
CA GLY A 331 -11.52 -5.77 2.87
C GLY A 331 -11.09 -4.47 2.20
N LEU A 332 -11.09 -4.42 0.86
CA LEU A 332 -10.83 -3.19 0.11
C LEU A 332 -11.86 -2.10 0.41
N ALA A 333 -13.15 -2.42 0.50
CA ALA A 333 -14.19 -1.45 0.87
C ALA A 333 -13.98 -0.90 2.28
N ASN A 334 -13.60 -1.74 3.24
CA ASN A 334 -13.26 -1.30 4.60
C ASN A 334 -12.06 -0.36 4.62
N LEU A 335 -11.01 -0.67 3.84
CA LEU A 335 -9.86 0.22 3.69
C LEU A 335 -10.23 1.51 2.97
N ALA A 336 -11.13 1.47 1.99
CA ALA A 336 -11.61 2.67 1.31
C ALA A 336 -12.41 3.58 2.24
N ALA A 337 -13.12 3.02 3.23
CA ALA A 337 -13.77 3.80 4.28
C ALA A 337 -12.76 4.40 5.28
N ALA A 338 -11.67 3.70 5.58
CA ALA A 338 -10.67 4.14 6.55
C ALA A 338 -9.64 5.12 5.99
N LEU A 339 -9.23 4.94 4.73
CA LEU A 339 -8.06 5.59 4.14
C LEU A 339 -8.38 6.47 2.93
N ASP A 340 -9.53 6.26 2.28
CA ASP A 340 -9.98 6.96 1.07
C ASP A 340 -8.88 7.11 -0.02
N PRO A 341 -8.28 6.00 -0.49
CA PRO A 341 -7.23 6.07 -1.51
C PRO A 341 -7.80 6.31 -2.91
N GLY A 342 -6.98 6.85 -3.81
CA GLY A 342 -7.32 6.94 -5.23
C GLY A 342 -7.14 5.61 -5.97
N THR A 343 -6.17 4.79 -5.54
CA THR A 343 -5.85 3.51 -6.17
C THR A 343 -5.47 2.44 -5.12
N PHE A 344 -6.00 1.23 -5.31
CA PHE A 344 -5.51 -0.01 -4.75
C PHE A 344 -4.67 -0.77 -5.79
N VAL A 345 -3.42 -1.09 -5.44
CA VAL A 345 -2.56 -1.98 -6.24
C VAL A 345 -2.51 -3.34 -5.58
N ILE A 346 -2.89 -4.37 -6.32
CA ILE A 346 -2.94 -5.75 -5.85
C ILE A 346 -1.76 -6.52 -6.43
N GLY A 347 -0.84 -6.95 -5.58
CA GLY A 347 0.34 -7.74 -5.95
C GLY A 347 0.39 -9.09 -5.25
N GLY A 348 1.51 -9.81 -5.40
CA GLY A 348 1.72 -11.13 -4.82
C GLY A 348 1.22 -12.28 -5.70
N GLY A 349 1.60 -13.51 -5.37
CA GLY A 349 1.38 -14.69 -6.23
C GLY A 349 -0.10 -15.00 -6.49
N VAL A 350 -1.01 -14.68 -5.57
CA VAL A 350 -2.46 -14.90 -5.77
C VAL A 350 -3.02 -13.93 -6.81
N SER A 351 -2.48 -12.71 -6.88
CA SER A 351 -2.92 -11.68 -7.84
C SER A 351 -2.70 -12.08 -9.29
N GLU A 352 -1.83 -13.07 -9.56
CA GLU A 352 -1.62 -13.61 -10.89
C GLU A 352 -2.91 -14.21 -11.49
N ALA A 353 -3.89 -14.61 -10.66
CA ALA A 353 -5.21 -15.04 -11.14
C ALA A 353 -5.95 -13.98 -11.98
N GLY A 354 -5.51 -12.71 -11.93
CA GLY A 354 -6.01 -11.65 -12.78
C GLY A 354 -7.49 -11.39 -12.56
N GLU A 355 -8.27 -11.31 -13.64
CA GLU A 355 -9.70 -10.99 -13.58
C GLU A 355 -10.56 -12.07 -12.90
N LEU A 356 -10.09 -13.32 -12.81
CA LEU A 356 -10.75 -14.35 -12.00
C LEU A 356 -10.83 -13.96 -10.51
N LEU A 357 -9.87 -13.14 -10.04
CA LEU A 357 -9.85 -12.61 -8.68
C LEU A 357 -10.34 -11.16 -8.62
N LEU A 358 -9.82 -10.29 -9.50
CA LEU A 358 -10.07 -8.85 -9.46
C LEU A 358 -11.50 -8.49 -9.91
N GLY A 359 -12.11 -9.24 -10.81
CA GLY A 359 -13.50 -9.03 -11.21
C GLY A 359 -14.45 -9.13 -10.02
N PRO A 360 -14.49 -10.30 -9.34
CA PRO A 360 -15.28 -10.47 -8.11
C PRO A 360 -14.90 -9.48 -7.00
N ALA A 361 -13.62 -9.15 -6.84
CA ALA A 361 -13.19 -8.16 -5.85
C ALA A 361 -13.71 -6.76 -6.12
N ARG A 362 -13.68 -6.30 -7.37
CA ARG A 362 -14.23 -4.98 -7.75
C ARG A 362 -15.74 -4.93 -7.57
N GLU A 363 -16.45 -5.98 -7.97
CA GLU A 363 -17.91 -6.08 -7.76
C GLU A 363 -18.25 -6.02 -6.28
N GLU A 364 -17.57 -6.82 -5.46
CA GLU A 364 -17.84 -6.89 -4.03
C GLU A 364 -17.44 -5.61 -3.29
N MET A 365 -16.33 -4.98 -3.68
CA MET A 365 -15.93 -3.67 -3.15
C MET A 365 -17.00 -2.61 -3.44
N ARG A 366 -17.45 -2.51 -4.70
CA ARG A 366 -18.57 -1.62 -5.08
C ARG A 366 -19.83 -1.95 -4.26
N ARG A 367 -20.10 -3.23 -4.05
CA ARG A 367 -21.26 -3.73 -3.30
C ARG A 367 -21.16 -3.53 -1.79
N THR A 368 -20.02 -3.12 -1.24
CA THR A 368 -19.85 -2.94 0.21
C THR A 368 -19.35 -1.56 0.61
N LEU A 369 -19.06 -0.71 -0.38
CA LEU A 369 -18.55 0.64 -0.17
C LEU A 369 -19.51 1.50 0.66
N THR A 370 -18.99 2.14 1.70
CA THR A 370 -19.72 3.14 2.50
C THR A 370 -20.15 4.31 1.64
N GLY A 371 -21.44 4.65 1.63
CA GLY A 371 -21.97 5.74 0.82
C GLY A 371 -21.96 5.46 -0.69
N ARG A 372 -22.00 4.19 -1.10
CA ARG A 372 -22.10 3.74 -2.50
C ARG A 372 -23.09 4.57 -3.33
N GLY A 373 -22.67 4.92 -4.54
CA GLY A 373 -23.42 5.80 -5.44
C GLY A 373 -23.27 7.29 -5.13
N HIS A 374 -22.68 7.64 -3.99
CA HIS A 374 -22.48 9.04 -3.55
C HIS A 374 -21.02 9.40 -3.26
N ARG A 375 -20.07 8.51 -3.59
CA ARG A 375 -18.63 8.78 -3.50
C ARG A 375 -17.88 8.26 -4.73
N PRO A 376 -16.72 8.85 -5.05
CA PRO A 376 -15.78 8.25 -5.99
C PRO A 376 -15.32 6.87 -5.53
N GLU A 377 -15.04 6.01 -6.49
CA GLU A 377 -14.50 4.67 -6.27
C GLU A 377 -13.00 4.67 -6.54
N ALA A 378 -12.23 3.98 -5.69
CA ALA A 378 -10.81 3.78 -5.92
C ALA A 378 -10.60 2.80 -7.08
N GLU A 379 -9.62 3.06 -7.93
CA GLU A 379 -9.20 2.11 -8.96
C GLU A 379 -8.60 0.85 -8.30
N VAL A 380 -8.87 -0.33 -8.85
CA VAL A 380 -8.28 -1.60 -8.38
C VAL A 380 -7.53 -2.26 -9.52
N VAL A 381 -6.20 -2.23 -9.43
CA VAL A 381 -5.28 -2.62 -10.51
C VAL A 381 -4.26 -3.64 -10.03
N LEU A 382 -3.70 -4.41 -10.96
CA LEU A 382 -2.59 -5.33 -10.67
C LEU A 382 -1.26 -4.58 -10.53
N ALA A 383 -0.42 -5.08 -9.63
CA ALA A 383 0.99 -4.71 -9.52
C ALA A 383 1.74 -5.01 -10.83
N ARG A 384 2.80 -4.24 -11.13
CA ARG A 384 3.56 -4.35 -12.38
C ARG A 384 4.96 -4.94 -12.21
N LEU A 385 5.56 -4.81 -11.03
CA LEU A 385 6.94 -5.26 -10.78
C LEU A 385 7.03 -6.75 -10.43
N GLY A 386 5.90 -7.37 -10.09
CA GLY A 386 5.82 -8.79 -9.82
C GLY A 386 6.76 -9.23 -8.68
N PRO A 387 7.45 -10.38 -8.82
CA PRO A 387 8.31 -10.93 -7.75
C PRO A 387 9.50 -10.04 -7.35
N ASP A 388 9.91 -9.09 -8.19
CA ASP A 388 11.04 -8.21 -7.92
C ASP A 388 10.66 -6.96 -7.09
N ALA A 389 9.37 -6.73 -6.82
CA ALA A 389 8.90 -5.51 -6.16
C ALA A 389 9.57 -5.28 -4.78
N GLY A 390 9.67 -6.32 -3.95
CA GLY A 390 10.28 -6.23 -2.62
C GLY A 390 11.73 -5.76 -2.68
N LEU A 391 12.56 -6.44 -3.47
CA LEU A 391 13.99 -6.09 -3.58
C LEU A 391 14.20 -4.73 -4.26
N VAL A 392 13.42 -4.40 -5.30
CA VAL A 392 13.52 -3.10 -6.00
C VAL A 392 13.17 -1.96 -5.05
N GLY A 393 12.11 -2.12 -4.26
CA GLY A 393 11.69 -1.12 -3.30
C GLY A 393 12.68 -0.94 -2.15
N ALA A 394 13.21 -2.04 -1.62
CA ALA A 394 14.22 -2.00 -0.57
C ALA A 394 15.49 -1.25 -1.06
N ALA A 395 15.95 -1.54 -2.27
CA ALA A 395 17.07 -0.84 -2.90
C ALA A 395 16.81 0.68 -3.02
N ASP A 396 15.68 1.10 -3.61
CA ASP A 396 15.36 2.54 -3.80
C ASP A 396 15.23 3.27 -2.45
N LEU A 397 14.61 2.64 -1.43
CA LEU A 397 14.51 3.21 -0.09
C LEU A 397 15.87 3.40 0.58
N SER A 398 16.83 2.50 0.35
CA SER A 398 18.16 2.57 0.97
C SER A 398 19.00 3.73 0.43
N ARG A 399 18.78 4.16 -0.82
CA ARG A 399 19.52 5.27 -1.44
C ARG A 399 19.25 6.62 -0.78
N GLY A 400 18.01 6.83 -0.33
CA GLY A 400 17.61 8.02 0.40
C GLY A 400 17.88 7.94 1.90
N TRP A 401 18.54 6.87 2.36
CA TRP A 401 18.87 6.65 3.77
C TRP A 401 20.29 7.16 4.06
N GLY A 402 20.43 7.95 5.12
CA GLY A 402 21.66 8.63 5.50
C GLY A 402 21.37 9.75 6.48
#